data_AF-A0A4Y3W5I8-F1
#
_entry.id   AF-A0A4Y3W5I8-F1
#
_cell.length_a   1.000
_cell.length_b   1.000
_cell.length_c   1.000
_cell.angle_alpha   90.00
_cell.angle_beta   90.00
_cell.angle_gamma   90.00
#
_symmetry.space_group_name_H-M   'P 1'
#
loop_
_entity.id
_entity.type
_entity.pdbx_description
1 polymer ?
#
loop_
_entity_poly.entity_id
_entity_poly.type
_entity_poly.pdbx_seq_one_letter_code
_entity_poly.pdbx_strand_id
1 'polypeptide(L)' 'MSFIKRDSKYDWRKYLTPDERALLEAADEAKARWQELNKSRAGIQNRATARAIYNIRRRAHP' A
#
# COMPACT_ATOMS: atom_id res chain seq x y z
N MET A 1 19.75 9.85 -1.72
CA MET A 1 19.10 10.88 -0.88
C MET A 1 17.95 10.23 -0.12
N SER A 2 18.12 9.99 1.17
CA SER A 2 17.06 9.53 2.06
C SER A 2 16.11 10.70 2.33
N PHE A 3 14.83 10.54 1.99
CA PHE A 3 13.79 11.47 2.41
C PHE A 3 13.67 11.38 3.93
N ILE A 4 14.39 12.24 4.65
CA ILE A 4 14.24 12.37 6.09
C ILE A 4 12.84 12.96 6.30
N LYS A 5 11.90 12.14 6.77
CA LYS A 5 10.57 12.60 7.18
C LYS A 5 10.80 13.67 8.23
N ARG A 6 10.52 14.93 7.90
CA ARG A 6 10.51 16.00 8.90
C ARG A 6 9.38 15.67 9.85
N ASP A 7 9.71 15.42 11.11
CA ASP A 7 8.70 15.33 12.15
C ASP A 7 7.88 16.62 12.10
N SER A 8 6.56 16.46 12.04
CA SER A 8 5.65 17.60 12.02
C SER A 8 5.94 18.43 13.27
N LYS A 9 6.31 19.70 13.08
CA LYS A 9 6.57 20.66 14.17
C LYS A 9 5.40 20.72 15.17
N TYR A 10 4.21 20.34 14.73
CA TYR A 10 3.01 20.22 15.54
C TYR A 10 2.39 18.83 15.35
N ASP A 11 2.35 18.05 16.43
CA ASP A 11 1.58 16.81 16.47
C ASP A 11 0.09 17.15 16.59
N TRP A 12 -0.48 17.56 15.46
CA TRP A 12 -1.85 18.08 15.36
C TRP A 12 -2.90 17.08 15.85
N ARG A 13 -2.59 15.78 15.84
CA ARG A 13 -3.46 14.72 16.37
C ARG A 13 -3.73 14.86 17.87
N LYS A 14 -2.87 15.56 18.61
CA LYS A 14 -3.07 15.86 20.03
C LYS A 14 -4.22 16.84 20.29
N TYR A 15 -4.59 17.64 19.29
CA TYR A 15 -5.63 18.67 19.40
C TYR A 15 -6.98 18.22 18.85
N LEU A 16 -7.10 16.95 18.42
CA LEU A 16 -8.36 16.40 17.94
C LEU A 16 -9.33 16.21 19.09
N THR A 17 -10.60 16.49 18.82
CA THR A 17 -11.70 16.05 19.67
C THR A 17 -11.78 14.52 19.69
N PRO A 18 -12.43 13.92 20.70
CA PRO A 18 -12.59 12.47 20.77
C PRO A 18 -13.24 11.86 19.51
N ASP A 19 -14.25 12.54 18.96
CA ASP A 19 -14.97 12.07 17.76
C ASP A 19 -14.08 12.12 16.50
N GLU A 20 -13.33 13.22 16.31
CA GLU A 20 -12.38 13.34 15.20
C GLU A 20 -11.26 12.31 15.30
N ARG A 21 -10.79 12.02 16.53
CA ARG A 21 -9.78 10.99 16.77
C ARG A 21 -10.31 9.61 16.38
N ALA A 22 -11.51 9.24 16.82
CA ALA A 22 -12.13 7.96 16.48
C ALA A 22 -12.31 7.79 14.96
N LEU A 23 -12.74 8.85 14.27
CA LEU A 23 -12.86 8.84 12.80
C LEU A 23 -11.51 8.66 12.10
N LEU A 24 -10.46 9.33 12.58
CA LEU A 24 -9.11 9.21 12.03
C LEU A 24 -8.49 7.85 12.28
N GLU A 25 -8.69 7.27 13.46
CA GLU A 25 -8.22 5.92 13.79
C GLU A 25 -8.88 4.88 12.87
N ALA A 26 -10.20 4.94 12.67
CA ALA A 26 -10.90 4.07 11.74
C ALA A 26 -10.40 4.23 10.29
N ALA A 27 -10.10 5.46 9.86
CA ALA A 27 -9.53 5.73 8.54
C ALA A 27 -8.10 5.18 8.40
N ASP A 28 -7.28 5.31 9.44
CA ASP A 28 -5.91 4.79 9.47
C ASP A 28 -5.90 3.24 9.42
N GLU A 29 -6.82 2.58 10.13
CA GLU A 29 -7.01 1.12 10.06
C GLU A 29 -7.45 0.65 8.67
N ALA A 30 -8.45 1.31 8.08
CA ALA A 30 -8.92 1.01 6.73
C ALA A 30 -7.79 1.16 5.70
N LYS A 31 -6.96 2.19 5.86
CA LYS A 31 -5.79 2.41 5.01
C LYS A 31 -4.74 1.33 5.17
N ALA A 32 -4.45 0.89 6.40
CA ALA A 32 -3.50 -0.20 6.65
C ALA A 32 -3.96 -1.49 5.94
N ARG A 33 -5.24 -1.85 6.10
CA ARG A 33 -5.83 -3.00 5.42
C ARG A 33 -5.78 -2.86 3.90
N TRP A 34 -6.08 -1.68 3.37
CA TRP A 34 -5.98 -1.41 1.94
C TRP A 34 -4.53 -1.60 1.44
N GLN A 35 -3.52 -1.14 2.19
CA GLN A 35 -2.11 -1.32 1.84
C GLN A 35 -1.72 -2.80 1.78
N GLU A 36 -2.16 -3.62 2.74
CA GLU A 36 -1.92 -5.07 2.74
C GLU A 36 -2.55 -5.77 1.54
N LEU A 37 -3.81 -5.44 1.24
CA LEU A 37 -4.51 -5.96 0.07
C LEU A 37 -3.83 -5.53 -1.23
N ASN A 38 -3.39 -4.28 -1.31
CA ASN A 38 -2.72 -3.77 -2.50
C ASN A 38 -1.34 -4.42 -2.71
N LYS A 39 -0.60 -4.72 -1.64
CA LYS A 39 0.65 -5.50 -1.71
C LYS A 39 0.38 -6.91 -2.25
N SER A 40 -0.67 -7.57 -1.76
CA SER A 40 -1.08 -8.89 -2.26
C SER A 40 -1.49 -8.84 -3.73
N ARG A 41 -2.26 -7.82 -4.13
CA ARG A 41 -2.65 -7.57 -5.52
C ARG A 41 -1.43 -7.42 -6.43
N ALA A 42 -0.45 -6.60 -6.03
CA ALA A 42 0.79 -6.43 -6.80
C ALA A 42 1.55 -7.75 -6.96
N GLY A 43 1.62 -8.58 -5.91
CA GLY A 43 2.24 -9.91 -5.97
C GLY A 43 1.52 -10.85 -6.95
N ILE A 44 0.18 -10.84 -6.96
CA ILE A 44 -0.61 -11.62 -7.92
C ILE A 44 -0.36 -11.14 -9.35
N GLN A 45 -0.40 -9.82 -9.57
CA GLN A 45 -0.16 -9.22 -10.88
C GLN A 45 1.22 -9.61 -11.41
N ASN A 46 2.28 -9.49 -10.61
CA ASN A 46 3.63 -9.85 -11.03
C ASN A 46 3.73 -11.32 -11.43
N ARG A 47 3.12 -12.23 -10.65
CA ARG A 47 3.09 -13.66 -10.99
C ARG A 47 2.31 -13.93 -12.27
N ALA A 48 1.18 -13.26 -12.48
CA ALA A 48 0.38 -13.39 -13.70
C ALA A 48 1.17 -12.92 -14.93
N THR A 49 1.83 -11.77 -14.84
CA THR A 49 2.71 -11.24 -15.90
C THR A 49 3.86 -12.20 -16.21
N ALA A 50 4.53 -12.74 -15.19
CA ALA A 50 5.62 -13.71 -15.39
C ALA A 50 5.13 -14.97 -16.13
N ARG A 51 3.96 -15.51 -15.76
CA ARG A 51 3.33 -16.64 -16.45
C ARG A 51 2.98 -16.31 -17.90
N ALA A 52 2.46 -15.12 -18.16
CA ALA A 52 2.15 -14.67 -19.52
C ALA A 52 3.42 -14.59 -20.38
N ILE A 53 4.49 -13.97 -19.87
CA ILE A 53 5.79 -13.87 -20.55
C ILE A 53 6.36 -15.26 -20.84
N TYR A 54 6.34 -16.17 -19.86
CA TYR A 54 6.82 -17.54 -20.04
C TYR A 54 6.05 -18.25 -21.15
N ASN A 55 4.71 -18.17 -21.15
CA ASN A 55 3.88 -18.79 -22.19
C ASN A 55 4.12 -18.21 -23.58
N ILE A 56 4.35 -16.90 -23.69
CA ILE A 56 4.70 -16.25 -24.97
C ILE A 56 6.05 -16.79 -25.47
N ARG A 57 7.08 -16.79 -24.60
CA ARG A 57 8.43 -17.27 -24.96
C ARG A 57 8.44 -18.75 -25.35
N ARG A 58 7.74 -19.59 -24.60
CA ARG A 58 7.59 -21.03 -24.88
C ARG A 58 6.90 -21.29 -26.23
N ARG A 59 5.93 -20.46 -26.61
CA ARG A 59 5.25 -20.59 -27.91
C ARG A 59 6.10 -20.09 -29.08
N ALA A 60 7.01 -19.14 -28.84
CA ALA A 60 7.90 -18.60 -29.86
C ALA A 60 9.12 -19.51 -30.17
N HIS A 61 9.50 -20.38 -29.23
CA HIS A 61 10.59 -21.36 -29.38
C HIS A 61 10.09 -22.74 -28.90
N PRO A 62 9.39 -23.51 -29.76
CA PRO A 62 8.92 -24.85 -29.44
C PRO A 62 10.05 -25.88 -29.31
#